data_AF-A0A927J6F5-F1
#
_entry.id   AF-A0A927J6F5-F1
#
_cell.length_a   1.000
_cell.length_b   1.000
_cell.length_c   1.000
_cell.angle_alpha   90.00
_cell.angle_beta   90.00
_cell.angle_gamma   90.00
#
_symmetry.space_group_name_H-M   'P 1'
#
loop_
_entity.id
_entity.type
_entity.pdbx_description
1 polymer ?
#
loop_
_entity_poly.entity_id
_entity_poly.type
_entity_poly.pdbx_seq_one_letter_code
_entity_poly.pdbx_strand_id
1 'polypeptide(L)'
;MRKTFKKFWLKSENEEAVENSIPQEQASPVDKAISNLIKMKEAVKLLKASAPTVRKYARLGYYKEYRFGQKLVFNNKEEILNFILNQFDTTGDS
;
A
#
# COMPACT_ATOMS: atom_id res chain seq x y z
N MET A 1 -25.32 19.38 37.02
CA MET A 1 -24.02 19.02 36.42
C MET A 1 -23.93 17.50 36.26
N ARG A 2 -23.68 17.01 35.03
CA ARG A 2 -22.74 15.92 34.65
C ARG A 2 -22.85 14.56 35.42
N LYS A 3 -22.96 13.36 34.83
CA LYS A 3 -22.68 12.85 33.47
C LYS A 3 -23.49 11.57 33.21
N THR A 4 -23.88 11.40 31.95
CA THR A 4 -24.49 10.23 31.33
C THR A 4 -23.59 8.98 31.40
N PHE A 5 -24.19 7.84 31.74
CA PHE A 5 -23.58 6.51 31.70
C PHE A 5 -23.14 6.15 30.27
N LYS A 6 -21.83 5.94 30.08
CA LYS A 6 -21.27 5.48 28.81
C LYS A 6 -21.64 4.02 28.59
N LYS A 7 -22.44 3.76 27.56
CA LYS A 7 -22.65 2.42 26.99
C LYS A 7 -21.30 1.85 26.55
N PHE A 8 -20.81 0.87 27.29
CA PHE A 8 -19.71 0.00 26.91
C PHE A 8 -20.17 -0.85 25.73
N TRP A 9 -19.82 -0.43 24.52
CA TRP A 9 -19.86 -1.29 23.34
C TRP A 9 -18.70 -2.28 23.44
N LEU A 10 -18.92 -3.34 24.21
CA LEU A 10 -18.10 -4.55 24.13
C LEU A 10 -18.45 -5.20 22.77
N LYS A 11 -17.62 -4.95 21.76
CA LYS A 11 -17.71 -5.67 20.50
C LYS A 11 -17.29 -7.12 20.77
N SER A 12 -18.21 -8.01 20.45
CA SER A 12 -18.05 -9.44 20.32
C SER A 12 -16.80 -9.79 19.50
N GLU A 13 -16.00 -10.69 20.06
CA GLU A 13 -15.60 -11.95 19.44
C GLU A 13 -15.33 -11.86 17.93
N ASN A 14 -14.04 -11.84 17.57
CA ASN A 14 -13.58 -12.52 16.37
C ASN A 14 -12.31 -13.25 16.75
N GLU A 15 -12.50 -14.54 16.91
CA GLU A 15 -11.50 -15.59 16.92
C GLU A 15 -10.37 -15.26 15.95
N GLU A 16 -9.15 -15.33 16.46
CA GLU A 16 -7.94 -15.37 15.65
C GLU A 16 -8.03 -16.62 14.75
N ALA A 17 -8.50 -16.42 13.53
CA ALA A 17 -8.46 -17.43 12.48
C ALA A 17 -6.99 -17.69 12.13
N VAL A 18 -6.46 -18.72 12.79
CA VAL A 18 -5.26 -19.47 12.46
C VAL A 18 -5.28 -19.88 10.98
N GLU A 19 -4.12 -19.69 10.36
CA GLU A 19 -3.61 -20.31 9.13
C GLU A 19 -4.54 -20.48 7.92
N ASN A 20 -4.18 -19.82 6.84
CA ASN A 20 -4.12 -20.49 5.54
C ASN A 20 -2.79 -20.16 4.88
N SER A 21 -1.80 -21.00 5.17
CA SER A 21 -0.62 -21.22 4.35
C SER A 21 -1.08 -21.84 3.02
N ILE A 22 -1.32 -21.00 2.01
CA ILE A 22 -1.56 -21.49 0.64
C ILE A 22 -0.19 -21.78 0.03
N PRO A 23 0.09 -23.01 -0.45
CA PRO A 23 1.30 -23.32 -1.19
C PRO A 23 1.37 -22.42 -2.42
N GLN A 24 2.53 -21.80 -2.65
CA GLN A 24 2.79 -20.90 -3.77
C GLN A 24 2.87 -21.71 -5.09
N GLU A 25 1.73 -22.27 -5.52
CA GLU A 25 1.56 -22.81 -6.86
C GLU A 25 1.58 -21.64 -7.85
N GLN A 26 2.59 -21.66 -8.72
CA GLN A 26 2.75 -20.89 -9.96
C GLN A 26 1.67 -19.83 -10.23
N ALA A 27 1.72 -18.72 -9.49
CA ALA A 27 0.80 -17.60 -9.72
C ALA A 27 0.97 -17.13 -11.17
N SER A 28 -0.16 -16.96 -11.89
CA SER A 28 -0.09 -16.50 -13.27
C SER A 28 0.59 -15.12 -13.32
N PRO A 29 1.19 -14.73 -14.46
CA PRO A 29 1.79 -13.40 -14.60
C PRO A 29 0.83 -12.26 -14.23
N VAL A 30 -0.47 -12.47 -14.45
CA VAL A 30 -1.53 -11.54 -14.10
C VAL A 30 -1.74 -11.48 -12.59
N ASP A 31 -1.78 -12.61 -11.90
CA ASP A 31 -1.91 -12.65 -10.44
C ASP A 31 -0.71 -12.01 -9.75
N LYS A 32 0.49 -12.21 -10.31
CA LYS A 32 1.70 -11.52 -9.86
C LYS A 32 1.58 -10.00 -10.06
N ALA A 33 1.11 -9.56 -11.22
CA ALA A 33 0.91 -8.14 -11.48
C ALA A 33 -0.12 -7.51 -10.53
N ILE A 34 -1.24 -8.20 -10.27
CA ILE A 34 -2.30 -7.74 -9.37
C ILE A 34 -1.80 -7.68 -7.92
N SER A 35 -1.10 -8.71 -7.45
CA SER A 35 -0.56 -8.73 -6.07
C SER A 35 0.52 -7.67 -5.82
N ASN A 36 1.15 -7.16 -6.88
CA ASN A 36 2.10 -6.06 -6.82
C ASN A 36 1.43 -4.65 -6.77
N LEU A 37 0.11 -4.57 -6.92
CA LEU A 37 -0.62 -3.30 -6.83
C LEU A 37 -0.95 -2.94 -5.39
N ILE A 38 -0.51 -1.76 -4.96
CA ILE A 38 -0.76 -1.23 -3.61
C ILE A 38 -1.63 0.01 -3.63
N LYS A 39 -2.43 0.21 -2.58
CA LYS A 39 -3.29 1.40 -2.46
C LYS A 39 -2.45 2.63 -2.08
N MET A 40 -2.99 3.82 -2.33
CA MET A 40 -2.36 5.10 -1.96
C MET A 40 -1.88 5.14 -0.49
N LYS A 41 -2.65 4.58 0.45
CA LYS A 41 -2.29 4.51 1.88
C LYS A 41 -0.99 3.74 2.14
N GLU A 42 -0.71 2.70 1.35
CA GLU A 42 0.49 1.88 1.47
C GLU A 42 1.67 2.56 0.78
N ALA A 43 1.46 3.15 -0.40
CA ALA A 43 2.47 3.93 -1.09
C ALA A 43 2.98 5.11 -0.24
N VAL A 44 2.08 5.83 0.44
CA VAL A 44 2.42 6.89 1.40
C VAL A 44 3.30 6.38 2.54
N LYS A 45 3.02 5.19 3.07
CA LYS A 45 3.83 4.57 4.14
C LYS A 45 5.21 4.15 3.65
N LEU A 46 5.29 3.55 2.45
CA LEU A 46 6.56 3.11 1.86
C LEU A 46 7.48 4.29 1.53
N LEU A 47 6.94 5.33 0.88
CA LEU A 47 7.70 6.51 0.48
C LEU A 47 7.93 7.50 1.63
N LYS A 48 7.30 7.30 2.78
CA LYS A 48 7.27 8.25 3.91
C LYS A 48 6.94 9.69 3.46
N ALA A 49 6.01 9.81 2.50
CA ALA A 49 5.70 11.06 1.80
C ALA A 49 4.19 11.31 1.74
N SER A 50 3.79 12.58 1.60
CA SER A 50 2.38 12.96 1.50
C SER A 50 1.71 12.39 0.24
N ALA A 51 0.39 12.15 0.27
CA ALA A 51 -0.34 11.65 -0.90
C ALA A 51 -0.22 12.57 -2.15
N PRO A 52 -0.20 13.92 -2.04
CA PRO A 52 0.15 14.79 -3.15
C PRO A 52 1.54 14.51 -3.73
N THR A 53 2.54 14.28 -2.88
CA THR A 53 3.91 13.95 -3.29
C THR A 53 3.96 12.61 -4.03
N VAL A 54 3.27 11.59 -3.52
CA VAL A 54 3.14 10.28 -4.19
C VAL A 54 2.51 10.44 -5.58
N ARG A 55 1.47 11.26 -5.72
CA ARG A 55 0.90 11.55 -7.06
C ARG A 55 1.85 12.31 -7.96
N LYS A 56 2.64 13.24 -7.41
CA LYS A 56 3.66 13.98 -8.17
C LYS A 56 4.70 13.00 -8.73
N TYR A 57 5.19 12.06 -7.93
CA TYR A 57 6.18 11.08 -8.38
C TYR A 57 5.65 10.13 -9.45
N ALA A 58 4.39 9.67 -9.32
CA ALA A 58 3.74 8.90 -10.38
C ALA A 58 3.63 9.70 -11.69
N ARG A 59 3.24 10.98 -11.62
CA ARG A 59 3.16 11.88 -12.79
C ARG A 59 4.52 12.15 -13.44
N LEU A 60 5.59 12.11 -12.65
CA LEU A 60 6.97 12.23 -13.14
C LEU A 60 7.50 10.93 -13.76
N GLY A 61 6.73 9.83 -13.69
CA GLY A 61 7.07 8.56 -14.33
C GLY A 61 7.99 7.65 -13.52
N TYR A 62 8.23 7.94 -12.23
CA TYR A 62 9.08 7.08 -11.38
C TYR A 62 8.46 5.70 -11.13
N TYR A 63 7.14 5.61 -11.15
CA TYR A 63 6.37 4.37 -11.07
C TYR A 63 4.98 4.58 -11.65
N LYS A 64 4.33 3.49 -12.02
CA LYS A 64 3.00 3.48 -12.63
C LYS A 64 1.89 3.63 -11.61
N GLU A 65 0.91 4.46 -11.96
CA GLU A 65 -0.39 4.57 -11.31
C GLU A 65 -1.45 3.91 -12.20
N TYR A 66 -2.21 2.98 -11.62
CA TYR A 66 -3.31 2.30 -12.29
C TYR A 66 -4.63 2.81 -11.73
N ARG A 67 -5.53 3.20 -12.64
CA ARG A 67 -6.87 3.70 -12.31
C ARG A 67 -7.93 2.71 -12.76
N PHE A 68 -8.70 2.19 -11.83
CA PHE A 68 -9.84 1.32 -12.10
C PHE A 68 -11.12 2.11 -11.83
N GLY A 69 -11.75 2.58 -12.89
CA GLY A 69 -12.90 3.47 -12.81
C GLY A 69 -12.55 4.84 -12.20
N GLN A 70 -13.53 5.47 -11.55
CA GLN A 70 -13.40 6.87 -11.08
C GLN A 70 -12.62 7.02 -9.77
N LYS A 71 -12.61 6.02 -8.88
CA LYS A 71 -12.16 6.17 -7.49
C LYS A 71 -11.01 5.25 -7.07
N LEU A 72 -10.78 4.14 -7.78
CA LEU A 72 -9.77 3.17 -7.36
C LEU A 72 -8.44 3.51 -8.05
N VAL A 73 -7.46 3.85 -7.23
CA VAL A 73 -6.11 4.21 -7.66
C VAL A 73 -5.11 3.32 -6.94
N PHE A 74 -4.28 2.62 -7.70
CA PHE A 74 -3.22 1.76 -7.21
C PHE A 74 -1.88 2.16 -7.79
N ASN A 75 -0.80 1.85 -7.09
CA ASN A 75 0.56 2.09 -7.54
C ASN A 75 1.31 0.76 -7.63
N ASN A 76 2.26 0.65 -8.55
CA ASN A 76 3.12 -0.52 -8.66
C ASN A 76 4.16 -0.51 -7.51
N LYS A 77 4.14 -1.53 -6.65
CA LYS A 77 5.02 -1.62 -5.48
C LYS A 77 6.47 -1.87 -5.88
N GLU A 78 6.75 -2.81 -6.78
CA GLU A 78 8.12 -3.08 -7.27
C GLU A 78 8.78 -1.83 -7.86
N GLU A 79 8.06 -1.07 -8.70
CA GLU A 79 8.61 0.17 -9.28
C GLU A 79 8.85 1.26 -8.20
N ILE A 80 7.99 1.36 -7.18
CA ILE A 80 8.22 2.25 -6.02
C ILE A 80 9.48 1.84 -5.26
N LEU A 81 9.69 0.53 -5.03
CA LEU A 81 10.87 0.03 -4.32
C LEU A 81 12.14 0.31 -5.13
N ASN A 82 12.12 0.09 -6.44
CA ASN A 82 13.25 0.42 -7.32
C ASN A 82 13.56 1.93 -7.30
N PHE A 83 12.53 2.78 -7.32
CA PHE A 83 12.71 4.23 -7.18
C PHE A 83 13.39 4.60 -5.86
N ILE A 84 12.99 3.97 -4.75
CA ILE A 84 13.60 4.21 -3.43
C ILE A 84 15.07 3.77 -3.45
N LEU A 85 15.38 2.57 -3.95
CA LEU A 85 16.76 2.06 -4.02
C LEU A 85 17.66 2.97 -4.86
N ASN A 86 17.20 3.39 -6.03
CA ASN A 86 17.95 4.29 -6.91
C ASN A 86 18.24 5.66 -6.25
N GLN A 87 17.39 6.14 -5.35
CA GLN A 87 17.68 7.38 -4.61
C GLN A 87 18.84 7.21 -3.62
N PHE A 88 18.96 6.03 -2.99
CA PHE A 88 20.04 5.75 -2.04
C PHE A 88 21.38 5.55 -2.75
N ASP A 89 21.39 4.93 -3.93
CA ASP A 89 22.61 4.81 -4.74
C ASP A 89 23.18 6.19 -5.11
N THR A 90 22.31 7.16 -5.43
CA THR A 90 22.75 8.53 -5.73
C THR A 90 23.24 9.33 -4.52
N THR A 91 22.96 8.89 -3.29
CA THR A 91 23.40 9.58 -2.06
C THR A 91 24.66 8.99 -1.43
N GLY A 92 25.14 7.83 -1.92
CA GLY A 92 26.35 7.16 -1.42
C GLY A 92 27.68 7.70 -1.98
N ASP A 93 27.65 8.47 -3.07
CA ASP A 93 28.82 8.96 -3.79
C ASP A 93 29.10 10.47 -3.59
N SER A 94 28.64 11.07 -2.49
CA SER A 94 28.82 12.52 -2.19
C SER A 94 29.59 12.79 -0.91
#